data_AF-A0A2D6P7V9-F1
#
_entry.id   AF-A0A2D6P7V9-F1
#
_cell.length_a   1.000
_cell.length_b   1.000
_cell.length_c   1.000
_cell.angle_alpha   90.00
_cell.angle_beta   90.00
_cell.angle_gamma   90.00
#
_symmetry.space_group_name_H-M   'P 1'
#
loop_
_entity.id
_entity.type
_entity.pdbx_description
1 polymer ?
#
loop_
_entity_poly.entity_id
_entity_poly.type
_entity_poly.pdbx_seq_one_letter_code
_entity_poly.pdbx_strand_id
1 'polypeptide(L)'
;MDYAAATQFKFNITKLPKVEFFCTSVNIPGITLGETSQPTPLKDIPIPGDKLTYASLNVSFLVDENLENYREIHGWLTGLGFPRSHEQFETFINAGKDRFPTSDGTAKNRDAGRTEDVGFDVGAQYSDATLTILSSKNNPVLEVRFRDLYPTSLSGLSYDQQAGDTSYLTGDVSFSYNIYEFATVGSATTTETTT
;
A
#
# COMPACT_ATOMS: atom_id res chain seq x y z
N MET A 1 -4.22 -13.52 -30.14
CA MET A 1 -4.78 -12.88 -28.94
C MET A 1 -4.01 -13.46 -27.77
N ASP A 2 -3.19 -12.65 -27.12
CA ASP A 2 -2.42 -13.07 -25.95
C ASP A 2 -3.21 -12.70 -24.70
N TYR A 3 -3.38 -13.65 -23.77
CA TYR A 3 -4.11 -13.44 -22.53
C TYR A 3 -3.14 -13.06 -21.40
N ALA A 4 -3.61 -12.25 -20.45
CA ALA A 4 -2.83 -11.93 -19.26
C ALA A 4 -2.65 -13.18 -18.37
N ALA A 5 -1.42 -13.41 -17.91
CA ALA A 5 -1.10 -14.49 -16.99
C ALA A 5 -1.04 -13.97 -15.56
N ALA A 6 -1.75 -14.62 -14.63
CA ALA A 6 -1.81 -14.20 -13.23
C ALA A 6 -0.46 -14.28 -12.49
N THR A 7 0.47 -15.11 -12.99
CA THR A 7 1.77 -15.35 -12.34
C THR A 7 2.85 -14.35 -12.73
N GLN A 8 2.59 -13.50 -13.71
CA GLN A 8 3.61 -12.64 -14.32
C GLN A 8 3.41 -11.19 -13.90
N PHE A 9 3.96 -10.87 -12.74
CA PHE A 9 3.93 -9.52 -12.20
C PHE A 9 5.21 -9.21 -11.42
N LYS A 10 5.46 -7.93 -11.21
CA LYS A 10 6.46 -7.43 -10.29
C LYS A 10 5.82 -6.34 -9.44
N PHE A 11 5.96 -6.44 -8.12
CA PHE A 11 5.43 -5.46 -7.18
C PHE A 11 6.58 -4.73 -6.50
N ASN A 12 6.62 -3.40 -6.61
CA ASN A 12 7.63 -2.57 -5.98
C ASN A 12 6.96 -1.57 -5.02
N ILE A 13 7.58 -1.37 -3.87
CA ILE A 13 7.15 -0.39 -2.88
C ILE A 13 8.37 0.26 -2.26
N THR A 14 8.45 1.59 -2.34
CA THR A 14 9.64 2.36 -1.96
C THR A 14 10.03 2.15 -0.49
N LYS A 15 9.04 2.02 0.40
CA LYS A 15 9.28 1.88 1.84
C LYS A 15 9.58 0.45 2.29
N LEU A 16 9.25 -0.58 1.51
CA LEU A 16 9.42 -2.00 1.90
C LEU A 16 10.22 -2.80 0.84
N PRO A 17 11.50 -2.47 0.60
CA PRO A 17 12.30 -3.13 -0.43
C PRO A 17 12.50 -4.63 -0.18
N LYS A 18 12.42 -5.08 1.08
CA LYS A 18 12.55 -6.50 1.41
C LYS A 18 11.31 -7.30 1.06
N VAL A 19 10.12 -6.68 1.10
CA VAL A 19 8.84 -7.36 0.80
C VAL A 19 8.68 -7.59 -0.70
N GLU A 20 9.24 -6.72 -1.55
CA GLU A 20 9.20 -6.83 -3.02
C GLU A 20 9.71 -8.19 -3.52
N PHE A 21 10.83 -8.68 -3.00
CA PHE A 21 11.45 -9.93 -3.48
C PHE A 21 10.69 -11.20 -3.11
N PHE A 22 9.87 -11.15 -2.07
CA PHE A 22 9.14 -12.31 -1.55
C PHE A 22 7.64 -12.23 -1.81
N CYS A 23 7.18 -11.25 -2.59
CA CYS A 23 5.78 -11.13 -2.97
C CYS A 23 5.34 -12.32 -3.84
N THR A 24 4.25 -12.97 -3.44
CA THR A 24 3.68 -14.16 -4.10
C THR A 24 2.33 -13.89 -4.74
N SER A 25 1.55 -12.96 -4.18
CA SER A 25 0.26 -12.57 -4.71
C SER A 25 -0.03 -11.10 -4.40
N VAL A 26 -0.70 -10.43 -5.34
CA VAL A 26 -1.19 -9.07 -5.21
C VAL A 26 -2.46 -8.94 -6.01
N ASN A 27 -3.48 -8.27 -5.46
CA ASN A 27 -4.68 -7.94 -6.21
C ASN A 27 -4.58 -6.56 -6.85
N ILE A 28 -5.28 -6.39 -7.98
CA ILE A 28 -5.73 -5.06 -8.40
C ILE A 28 -7.04 -4.82 -7.67
N PRO A 29 -7.14 -3.79 -6.81
CA PRO A 29 -8.37 -3.56 -6.05
C PRO A 29 -9.56 -3.26 -6.95
N GLY A 30 -10.73 -3.73 -6.54
CA GLY A 30 -11.98 -3.40 -7.21
C GLY A 30 -12.36 -1.93 -6.97
N ILE A 31 -13.08 -1.37 -7.93
CA ILE A 31 -13.74 -0.06 -7.82
C ILE A 31 -15.24 -0.25 -7.91
N THR A 32 -15.98 0.43 -7.04
CA THR A 32 -17.44 0.45 -7.11
C THR A 32 -17.95 1.88 -7.06
N LEU A 33 -18.89 2.20 -7.95
CA LEU A 33 -19.59 3.47 -7.95
C LEU A 33 -20.81 3.33 -7.04
N GLY A 34 -20.96 4.24 -6.07
CA GLY A 34 -22.18 4.26 -5.26
C GLY A 34 -23.41 4.48 -6.14
N GLU A 35 -24.55 3.92 -5.74
CA GLU A 35 -25.83 4.15 -6.41
C GLU A 35 -26.84 4.76 -5.42
N THR A 36 -27.73 5.60 -5.93
CA THR A 36 -28.86 6.14 -5.18
C THR A 36 -30.14 5.75 -5.88
N SER A 37 -31.14 5.30 -5.14
CA SER A 37 -32.43 4.90 -5.73
C SER A 37 -33.42 6.05 -5.60
N GLN A 38 -33.97 6.52 -6.73
CA GLN A 38 -35.12 7.42 -6.71
C GLN A 38 -36.40 6.60 -6.57
N PRO A 39 -37.15 6.73 -5.46
CA PRO A 39 -38.37 5.99 -5.28
C PRO A 39 -39.45 6.51 -6.23
N THR A 40 -40.11 5.59 -6.94
CA THR A 40 -41.34 5.89 -7.68
C THR A 40 -42.43 4.91 -7.27
N PRO A 41 -43.73 5.24 -7.41
CA PRO A 41 -44.81 4.37 -6.95
C PRO A 41 -44.83 2.96 -7.54
N LEU A 42 -44.18 2.73 -8.68
CA LEU A 42 -44.17 1.44 -9.38
C LEU A 42 -42.86 0.67 -9.22
N LYS A 43 -41.72 1.37 -9.22
CA LYS A 43 -40.39 0.77 -9.09
C LYS A 43 -39.34 1.83 -8.76
N ASP A 44 -38.39 1.49 -7.91
CA ASP A 44 -37.25 2.36 -7.64
C ASP A 44 -36.30 2.38 -8.84
N ILE A 45 -35.93 3.59 -9.28
CA ILE A 45 -35.03 3.81 -10.41
C ILE A 45 -33.62 4.05 -9.85
N PRO A 46 -32.63 3.20 -10.18
CA PRO A 46 -31.25 3.43 -9.74
C PRO A 46 -30.63 4.57 -10.53
N ILE A 47 -29.98 5.49 -9.83
CA ILE A 47 -29.23 6.62 -10.35
C ILE A 47 -27.77 6.46 -9.90
N PRO A 48 -26.78 6.64 -10.80
CA PRO A 48 -25.38 6.60 -10.41
C PRO A 48 -25.05 7.72 -9.42
N GLY A 49 -24.32 7.38 -8.36
CA GLY A 49 -23.75 8.31 -7.41
C GLY A 49 -22.51 9.01 -7.97
N ASP A 50 -21.91 9.88 -7.14
CA ASP A 50 -20.80 10.76 -7.51
C ASP A 50 -19.42 10.23 -7.08
N LYS A 51 -19.37 9.41 -6.02
CA LYS A 51 -18.12 8.94 -5.41
C LYS A 51 -17.81 7.49 -5.75
N LEU A 52 -16.56 7.27 -6.17
CA LEU A 52 -15.98 5.95 -6.28
C LEU A 52 -15.48 5.48 -4.91
N THR A 53 -15.68 4.20 -4.63
CA THR A 53 -15.09 3.52 -3.48
C THR A 53 -14.09 2.50 -3.98
N TYR A 54 -12.91 2.52 -3.39
CA TYR A 54 -11.79 1.66 -3.73
C TYR A 54 -11.65 0.56 -2.67
N ALA A 55 -11.51 -0.68 -3.11
CA ALA A 55 -11.20 -1.79 -2.21
C ALA A 55 -9.74 -1.71 -1.71
N SER A 56 -9.38 -2.48 -0.69
CA SER A 56 -8.00 -2.53 -0.19
C SER A 56 -7.07 -3.27 -1.14
N LEU A 57 -5.79 -2.87 -1.13
CA LEU A 57 -4.69 -3.57 -1.78
C LEU A 57 -4.15 -4.62 -0.82
N ASN A 58 -4.28 -5.88 -1.19
CA ASN A 58 -3.83 -7.04 -0.44
C ASN A 58 -2.60 -7.64 -1.12
N VAL A 59 -1.56 -7.86 -0.32
CA VAL A 59 -0.29 -8.45 -0.77
C VAL A 59 0.05 -9.64 0.12
N SER A 60 0.31 -10.78 -0.48
CA SER A 60 0.78 -12.00 0.18
C SER A 60 2.26 -12.19 -0.12
N PHE A 61 3.08 -12.45 0.89
CA PHE A 61 4.52 -12.61 0.76
C PHE A 61 5.05 -13.80 1.57
N LEU A 62 6.14 -14.41 1.12
CA LEU A 62 6.87 -15.42 1.87
C LEU A 62 7.69 -14.75 2.96
N VAL A 63 7.64 -15.30 4.16
CA VAL A 63 8.32 -14.77 5.33
C VAL A 63 9.74 -15.30 5.39
N ASP A 64 10.69 -14.39 5.60
CA ASP A 64 12.10 -14.74 5.71
C ASP A 64 12.43 -15.37 7.08
N GLU A 65 13.52 -16.14 7.18
CA GLU A 65 13.95 -16.84 8.40
C GLU A 65 14.14 -15.87 9.59
N ASN A 66 14.71 -14.71 9.31
CA ASN A 66 14.95 -13.66 10.32
C ASN A 66 13.71 -12.76 10.57
N LEU A 67 12.58 -13.06 9.92
CA LEU A 67 11.35 -12.27 9.93
C LEU A 67 11.57 -10.79 9.54
N GLU A 68 12.60 -10.48 8.77
CA GLU A 68 12.97 -9.08 8.51
C GLU A 68 11.88 -8.34 7.76
N ASN A 69 11.29 -8.97 6.75
CA ASN A 69 10.17 -8.44 5.98
C ASN A 69 8.90 -8.27 6.83
N TYR A 70 8.57 -9.26 7.66
CA TYR A 70 7.42 -9.20 8.56
C TYR A 70 7.57 -8.09 9.62
N ARG A 71 8.78 -7.97 10.20
CA ARG A 71 9.10 -6.95 11.20
C ARG A 71 9.11 -5.54 10.61
N GLU A 72 9.49 -5.37 9.35
CA GLU A 72 9.44 -4.07 8.66
C GLU A 72 8.00 -3.57 8.54
N ILE A 73 7.05 -4.42 8.10
CA ILE A 73 5.62 -4.07 8.02
C ILE A 73 5.05 -3.83 9.41
N HIS A 74 5.36 -4.69 10.39
CA HIS A 74 4.92 -4.50 11.77
C HIS A 74 5.46 -3.19 12.37
N GLY A 75 6.71 -2.84 12.10
CA GLY A 75 7.32 -1.57 12.49
C GLY A 75 6.60 -0.37 11.88
N TRP A 76 6.17 -0.47 10.62
CA TRP A 76 5.37 0.57 9.99
C TRP A 76 3.99 0.72 10.64
N LEU A 77 3.26 -0.38 10.87
CA LEU A 77 1.95 -0.35 11.54
C LEU A 77 2.01 0.23 12.95
N THR A 78 2.98 -0.20 13.76
CA THR A 78 3.19 0.33 15.12
C THR A 78 3.66 1.79 15.09
N GLY A 79 4.43 2.17 14.08
CA GLY A 79 4.82 3.56 13.80
C GLY A 79 3.71 4.43 13.20
N LEU A 80 2.51 3.90 12.95
CA LEU A 80 1.32 4.69 12.60
C LEU A 80 0.32 4.71 13.77
N GLY A 81 0.19 3.61 14.51
CA GLY A 81 -0.78 3.48 15.60
C GLY A 81 -0.31 3.97 16.98
N PHE A 82 0.99 4.22 17.17
CA PHE A 82 1.60 4.63 18.45
C PHE A 82 1.11 3.86 19.68
N PRO A 83 1.12 2.52 19.68
CA PRO A 83 0.51 1.74 20.76
C PRO A 83 1.19 1.92 22.13
N ARG A 84 2.45 2.40 22.19
CA ARG A 84 3.20 2.56 23.44
C ARG A 84 3.42 4.01 23.84
N SER A 85 3.87 4.85 22.91
CA SER A 85 4.12 6.28 23.17
C SER A 85 4.18 7.08 21.87
N HIS A 86 3.92 8.39 21.96
CA HIS A 86 4.04 9.33 20.84
C HIS A 86 5.49 9.43 20.32
N GLU A 87 6.50 9.05 21.10
CA GLU A 87 7.91 8.99 20.67
C GLU A 87 8.14 7.94 19.57
N GLN A 88 7.26 6.94 19.47
CA GLN A 88 7.29 5.96 18.39
C GLN A 88 7.01 6.62 17.04
N PHE A 89 6.17 7.67 17.02
CA PHE A 89 5.91 8.47 15.82
C PHE A 89 7.13 9.22 15.36
N GLU A 90 7.74 9.95 16.29
CA GLU A 90 8.92 10.74 16.02
C GLU A 90 10.06 9.84 15.50
N THR A 91 10.26 8.67 16.13
CA THR A 91 11.25 7.69 15.69
C THR A 91 10.93 7.16 14.29
N PHE A 92 9.67 6.87 14.00
CA PHE A 92 9.24 6.34 12.71
C PHE A 92 9.42 7.38 11.57
N ILE A 93 9.02 8.63 11.79
CA ILE A 93 9.22 9.71 10.81
C ILE A 93 10.72 9.94 10.59
N ASN A 94 11.52 9.97 11.65
CA ASN A 94 12.97 10.12 11.55
C ASN A 94 13.65 8.93 10.84
N ALA A 95 13.16 7.71 11.04
CA ALA A 95 13.64 6.52 10.31
C ALA A 95 13.30 6.56 8.82
N GLY A 96 12.21 7.26 8.44
CA GLY A 96 11.81 7.47 7.04
C GLY A 96 12.65 8.53 6.30
N LYS A 97 13.45 9.33 7.01
CA LYS A 97 14.17 10.49 6.47
C LYS A 97 15.16 10.17 5.35
N ASP A 98 15.74 8.97 5.36
CA ASP A 98 16.63 8.50 4.29
C ASP A 98 15.92 8.43 2.93
N ARG A 99 14.63 8.07 2.94
CA ARG A 99 13.79 7.92 1.75
C ARG A 99 12.93 9.14 1.46
N PHE A 100 12.60 9.90 2.51
CA PHE A 100 11.80 11.11 2.46
C PHE A 100 12.55 12.26 3.15
N PRO A 101 13.47 12.95 2.45
CA PRO A 101 14.39 13.91 3.07
C PRO A 101 13.71 15.15 3.65
N THR A 102 12.46 15.42 3.28
CA THR A 102 11.65 16.55 3.77
C THR A 102 10.87 16.22 5.04
N SER A 103 10.66 14.93 5.34
CA SER A 103 9.90 14.52 6.52
C SER A 103 10.66 14.86 7.80
N ASP A 104 10.09 15.71 8.65
CA ASP A 104 10.64 16.07 9.95
C ASP A 104 9.61 15.75 11.03
N GLY A 105 9.94 14.76 11.87
CA GLY A 105 9.11 14.36 13.02
C GLY A 105 9.33 15.25 14.24
N THR A 106 10.29 16.18 14.15
CA THR A 106 10.66 17.09 15.23
C THR A 106 9.97 18.43 14.99
N ALA A 107 9.18 18.91 15.96
CA ALA A 107 8.76 20.30 15.93
C ALA A 107 10.02 21.19 15.93
N LYS A 108 10.27 21.96 14.86
CA LYS A 108 11.50 22.79 14.74
C LYS A 108 11.55 23.98 15.72
N ASN A 109 10.69 24.00 16.74
CA ASN A 109 10.55 25.13 17.66
C ASN A 109 10.66 24.64 19.11
N ARG A 110 11.88 24.66 19.66
CA ARG A 110 12.11 24.57 21.11
C ARG A 110 12.48 25.93 21.74
N ASP A 111 12.50 27.00 20.94
CA ASP A 111 12.83 28.35 21.38
C ASP A 111 11.59 29.10 21.88
N ALA A 112 11.66 29.61 23.11
CA ALA A 112 10.61 30.39 23.73
C ALA A 112 10.43 31.74 23.00
N GLY A 113 9.42 31.85 22.14
CA GLY A 113 9.04 33.11 21.49
C GLY A 113 8.74 33.06 19.98
N ARG A 114 8.83 31.90 19.33
CA ARG A 114 8.55 31.75 17.89
C ARG A 114 7.18 31.10 17.66
N THR A 115 6.26 31.81 17.02
CA THR A 115 4.85 31.40 16.79
C THR A 115 4.61 30.74 15.43
N GLU A 116 5.65 30.37 14.70
CA GLU A 116 5.47 29.68 13.42
C GLU A 116 5.53 28.18 13.66
N ASP A 117 4.36 27.59 13.85
CA ASP A 117 4.15 26.15 13.79
C ASP A 117 4.58 25.65 12.40
N VAL A 118 5.82 25.17 12.31
CA VAL A 118 6.31 24.54 11.08
C VAL A 118 5.58 23.22 10.96
N GLY A 119 4.57 23.18 10.08
CA GLY A 119 3.72 22.01 9.90
C GLY A 119 4.52 20.71 9.82
N PHE A 120 3.98 19.66 10.46
CA PHE A 120 4.55 18.33 10.43
C PHE A 120 4.52 17.80 8.98
N ASP A 121 5.69 17.61 8.36
CA ASP A 121 5.75 16.92 7.07
C ASP A 121 5.61 15.41 7.33
N VAL A 122 4.38 14.94 7.15
CA VAL A 122 3.94 13.57 7.39
C VAL A 122 4.21 12.64 6.21
N GLY A 123 4.93 13.08 5.17
CA GLY A 123 5.19 12.27 3.97
C GLY A 123 5.80 10.89 4.26
N ALA A 124 6.61 10.76 5.32
CA ALA A 124 7.17 9.47 5.73
C ALA A 124 6.13 8.44 6.22
N GLN A 125 4.88 8.84 6.50
CA GLN A 125 3.81 7.91 6.87
C GLN A 125 3.33 7.06 5.71
N TYR A 126 3.41 7.61 4.51
CA TYR A 126 2.91 7.01 3.30
C TYR A 126 4.06 6.45 2.45
N SER A 127 3.72 5.60 1.50
CA SER A 127 4.61 5.16 0.44
C SER A 127 3.85 5.09 -0.86
N ASP A 128 4.55 5.22 -1.97
CA ASP A 128 4.01 4.81 -3.27
C ASP A 128 4.37 3.35 -3.55
N ALA A 129 3.53 2.69 -4.34
CA ALA A 129 3.81 1.35 -4.86
C ALA A 129 3.44 1.26 -6.33
N THR A 130 4.16 0.41 -7.05
CA THR A 130 3.93 0.13 -8.46
C THR A 130 3.80 -1.38 -8.66
N LEU A 131 2.67 -1.79 -9.22
CA LEU A 131 2.46 -3.15 -9.72
C LEU A 131 2.68 -3.14 -11.23
N THR A 132 3.75 -3.79 -11.67
CA THR A 132 4.06 -3.97 -13.08
C THR A 132 3.54 -5.32 -13.56
N ILE A 133 2.65 -5.30 -14.55
CA ILE A 133 2.15 -6.49 -15.22
C ILE A 133 3.11 -6.85 -16.34
N LEU A 134 3.53 -8.10 -16.36
CA LEU A 134 4.50 -8.64 -17.31
C LEU A 134 3.79 -9.50 -18.36
N SER A 135 4.35 -9.53 -19.56
CA SER A 135 3.95 -10.47 -20.62
C SER A 135 4.54 -11.86 -20.39
N SER A 136 4.10 -12.84 -21.20
CA SER A 136 4.63 -14.21 -21.25
C SER A 136 6.15 -14.28 -21.38
N LYS A 137 6.79 -13.26 -21.96
CA LYS A 137 8.23 -13.13 -22.16
C LYS A 137 8.93 -12.30 -21.09
N ASN A 138 8.27 -12.01 -19.96
CA ASN A 138 8.74 -11.14 -18.89
C ASN A 138 9.06 -9.69 -19.31
N ASN A 139 8.48 -9.23 -20.41
CA ASN A 139 8.54 -7.81 -20.78
C ASN A 139 7.41 -7.06 -20.07
N PRO A 140 7.67 -5.90 -19.45
CA PRO A 140 6.64 -5.08 -18.82
C PRO A 140 5.67 -4.53 -19.87
N VAL A 141 4.37 -4.64 -19.58
CA VAL A 141 3.29 -4.24 -20.49
C VAL A 141 2.54 -3.03 -19.94
N LEU A 142 2.23 -3.06 -18.64
CA LEU A 142 1.40 -2.06 -17.99
C LEU A 142 1.86 -1.89 -16.54
N GLU A 143 1.72 -0.69 -16.01
CA GLU A 143 1.94 -0.38 -14.60
C GLU A 143 0.63 0.09 -13.96
N VAL A 144 0.36 -0.39 -12.75
CA VAL A 144 -0.66 0.13 -11.84
C VAL A 144 0.06 0.82 -10.71
N ARG A 145 -0.16 2.12 -10.57
CA ARG A 145 0.55 2.95 -9.58
C ARG A 145 -0.41 3.34 -8.48
N PHE A 146 -0.02 3.07 -7.24
CA PHE A 146 -0.74 3.39 -6.03
C PHE A 146 -0.07 4.60 -5.37
N ARG A 147 -0.88 5.62 -5.04
CA ARG A 147 -0.40 6.83 -4.37
C ARG A 147 -0.78 6.85 -2.90
N ASP A 148 0.15 7.30 -2.08
CA ASP A 148 -0.03 7.54 -0.64
C ASP A 148 -0.61 6.33 0.11
N LEU A 149 -0.01 5.16 -0.05
CA LEU A 149 -0.48 3.95 0.62
C LEU A 149 0.16 3.74 1.99
N TYR A 150 -0.57 3.05 2.87
CA TYR A 150 -0.14 2.66 4.20
C TYR A 150 -0.80 1.34 4.63
N PRO A 151 -0.13 0.52 5.46
CA PRO A 151 -0.67 -0.76 5.89
C PRO A 151 -1.81 -0.54 6.90
N THR A 152 -2.88 -1.32 6.76
CA THR A 152 -4.02 -1.34 7.70
C THR A 152 -4.04 -2.59 8.55
N SER A 153 -3.51 -3.70 8.05
CA SER A 153 -3.45 -4.97 8.79
C SER A 153 -2.31 -5.85 8.29
N LEU A 154 -1.79 -6.66 9.20
CA LEU A 154 -0.80 -7.71 8.95
C LEU A 154 -1.31 -9.02 9.56
N SER A 155 -1.27 -10.12 8.82
CA SER A 155 -1.71 -11.42 9.31
C SER A 155 -0.77 -11.99 10.38
N GLY A 156 -1.31 -12.87 11.23
CA GLY A 156 -0.50 -13.61 12.20
C GLY A 156 0.29 -14.73 11.54
N LEU A 157 1.42 -15.12 12.14
CA LEU A 157 2.20 -16.28 11.73
C LEU A 157 1.85 -17.50 12.59
N SER A 158 1.52 -18.62 11.96
CA SER A 158 1.20 -19.87 12.65
C SER A 158 2.40 -20.80 12.67
N TYR A 159 2.84 -21.20 13.86
CA TYR A 159 3.93 -22.17 14.04
C TYR A 159 3.36 -23.50 14.51
N ASP A 160 3.58 -24.56 13.73
CA ASP A 160 3.13 -25.91 14.05
C ASP A 160 4.29 -26.91 13.94
N GLN A 161 4.54 -27.66 15.02
CA GLN A 161 5.58 -28.68 15.11
C GLN A 161 5.07 -30.07 14.70
N GLN A 162 3.78 -30.22 14.38
CA GLN A 162 3.15 -31.48 13.95
C GLN A 162 3.19 -31.66 12.42
N ALA A 163 3.59 -30.64 11.67
CA ALA A 163 3.70 -30.69 10.22
C ALA A 163 4.87 -31.61 9.80
N GLY A 164 4.57 -32.63 8.98
CA GLY A 164 5.57 -33.61 8.52
C GLY A 164 6.44 -33.13 7.35
N ASP A 165 6.00 -32.09 6.63
CA ASP A 165 6.71 -31.48 5.50
C ASP A 165 7.09 -30.04 5.81
N THR A 166 8.17 -29.54 5.18
CA THR A 166 8.59 -28.14 5.28
C THR A 166 7.54 -27.22 4.65
N SER A 167 6.74 -26.57 5.49
CA SER A 167 5.83 -25.50 5.09
C SER A 167 6.51 -24.15 5.33
N TYR A 168 6.56 -23.30 4.29
CA TYR A 168 7.06 -21.95 4.41
C TYR A 168 5.99 -21.04 5.00
N LEU A 169 6.41 -20.15 5.90
CA LEU A 169 5.51 -19.15 6.47
C LEU A 169 5.14 -18.11 5.41
N THR A 170 3.84 -17.82 5.32
CA THR A 170 3.29 -16.77 4.46
C THR A 170 2.67 -15.68 5.34
N GLY A 171 2.88 -14.43 4.97
CA GLY A 171 2.24 -13.26 5.57
C GLY A 171 1.34 -12.56 4.56
N ASP A 172 0.23 -12.01 5.04
CA ASP A 172 -0.71 -11.22 4.26
C ASP A 172 -0.80 -9.82 4.86
N VAL A 173 -0.66 -8.80 4.03
CA VAL A 173 -0.79 -7.41 4.43
C VAL A 173 -1.87 -6.74 3.56
N SER A 174 -2.72 -5.96 4.21
CA SER A 174 -3.67 -5.09 3.52
C SER A 174 -3.21 -3.65 3.65
N PHE A 175 -3.32 -2.92 2.54
CA PHE A 175 -3.00 -1.52 2.42
C PHE A 175 -4.24 -0.73 2.02
N SER A 176 -4.39 0.43 2.63
CA SER A 176 -5.24 1.51 2.13
C SER A 176 -4.39 2.52 1.41
N TYR A 177 -4.97 3.19 0.44
CA TYR A 177 -4.30 4.13 -0.45
C TYR A 177 -5.29 5.22 -0.89
N ASN A 178 -4.78 6.30 -1.47
CA ASN A 178 -5.61 7.41 -1.90
C ASN A 178 -6.28 7.10 -3.25
N ILE A 179 -5.48 6.81 -4.27
CA ILE A 179 -5.94 6.45 -5.60
C ILE A 179 -4.96 5.47 -6.25
N TYR A 180 -5.46 4.66 -7.19
CA TYR A 180 -4.61 3.94 -8.12
C TYR A 180 -4.95 4.31 -9.56
N GLU A 181 -3.92 4.39 -10.40
CA GLU A 181 -4.03 4.78 -11.80
C GLU A 181 -3.21 3.84 -12.68
N PHE A 182 -3.63 3.67 -13.92
CA PHE A 182 -2.87 2.92 -14.91
C PHE A 182 -1.86 3.83 -15.60
N ALA A 183 -0.70 3.30 -15.93
CA ALA A 183 0.32 4.01 -16.69
C ALA A 183 1.02 3.07 -17.66
N THR A 184 1.42 3.61 -18.81
CA THR A 184 2.41 2.95 -19.68
C THR A 184 3.73 2.84 -18.95
N VAL A 185 4.43 1.73 -19.17
CA VAL A 185 5.73 1.43 -18.56
C VAL A 185 6.69 2.61 -18.73
N GLY A 186 7.23 3.11 -17.61
CA GLY A 186 8.20 4.22 -17.61
C GLY A 186 7.66 5.60 -18.00
N SER A 187 6.34 5.75 -18.26
CA SER A 187 5.73 7.07 -18.50
C SER A 187 5.64 7.87 -17.20
N ALA A 188 5.95 9.17 -17.21
CA ALA A 188 5.69 10.03 -16.05
C ALA A 188 4.18 10.31 -15.86
N THR A 189 3.40 10.22 -16.95
CA THR A 189 1.98 10.55 -16.97
C THR A 189 1.12 9.29 -16.87
N THR A 190 0.06 9.37 -16.05
CA THR A 190 -0.98 8.34 -15.95
C THR A 190 -1.86 8.36 -17.20
N THR A 191 -2.34 7.18 -17.59
CA THR A 191 -3.18 7.00 -18.78
C THR A 191 -4.63 6.88 -18.33
N GLU A 192 -5.35 8.00 -18.35
CA GLU A 192 -6.81 8.02 -18.19
C GLU A 192 -7.43 7.25 -19.36
N THR A 193 -7.95 6.05 -19.09
CA THR A 193 -8.67 5.27 -20.12
C THR A 193 -10.13 5.72 -20.13
N THR A 194 -10.37 6.95 -20.57
CA THR A 194 -11.73 7.45 -20.83
C THR A 194 -12.13 7.03 -22.24
N THR A 195 -13.23 6.27 -22.37
CA THR A 195 -13.79 5.86 -23.66
C THR A 195 -14.74 6.91 -24.21
#